data_AF-A0A942TNT4-F1
#
_entry.id   AF-A0A942TNT4-F1
#
_cell.length_a   1.000
_cell.length_b   1.000
_cell.length_c   1.000
_cell.angle_alpha   90.00
_cell.angle_beta   90.00
_cell.angle_gamma   90.00
#
_symmetry.space_group_name_H-M   'P 1'
#
loop_
_entity.id
_entity.type
_entity.pdbx_description
1 polymer ?
#
loop_
_entity_poly.entity_id
_entity_poly.type
_entity_poly.pdbx_seq_one_letter_code
_entity_poly.pdbx_strand_id
1 'polypeptide(L)' 'MLKFLQIILSITVISLAGYGLITEDFKFQTYMMLFLGLTMLVMGLREFQKGQKGYGWLSIVVFIFILFVSIESFLLK' A
#
# COMPACT_ATOMS: atom_id res chain seq x y z
N MET A 1 -5.89 17.12 -2.76
CA MET A 1 -5.75 16.46 -1.45
C MET A 1 -5.19 15.05 -1.52
N LEU A 2 -5.69 14.15 -2.38
CA LEU A 2 -5.15 12.77 -2.51
C LEU A 2 -3.63 12.70 -2.76
N LYS A 3 -3.04 13.70 -3.44
CA LYS A 3 -1.58 13.82 -3.59
C LYS A 3 -0.83 13.87 -2.26
N PHE A 4 -1.32 14.66 -1.30
CA PHE A 4 -0.68 14.80 0.01
C PHE A 4 -0.82 13.50 0.82
N LEU A 5 -1.99 12.87 0.76
CA LEU A 5 -2.21 11.58 1.41
C LEU A 5 -1.29 10.49 0.86
N GLN A 6 -1.12 10.44 -0.48
CA GLN A 6 -0.19 9.53 -1.14
C GLN A 6 1.26 9.77 -0.68
N ILE A 7 1.69 11.02 -0.57
CA ILE A 7 3.05 11.36 -0.13
C ILE A 7 3.29 10.90 1.31
N ILE A 8 2.34 11.17 2.23
CA ILE A 8 2.45 10.75 3.63
C ILE A 8 2.52 9.22 3.72
N LEU A 9 1.62 8.51 3.01
CA LEU A 9 1.61 7.05 2.98
C LEU A 9 2.92 6.47 2.41
N SER A 10 3.43 7.02 1.30
CA SER A 10 4.72 6.59 0.73
C SER A 10 5.89 6.81 1.67
N ILE A 11 5.94 7.94 2.39
CA ILE A 11 6.99 8.18 3.39
C ILE A 11 6.91 7.12 4.49
N THR A 12 5.72 6.83 5.02
CA THR A 12 5.51 5.79 6.03
C THR A 12 5.97 4.41 5.55
N VAL A 13 5.63 4.03 4.31
CA VAL A 13 6.07 2.75 3.71
C VAL A 13 7.60 2.69 3.63
N ILE A 14 8.25 3.76 3.14
CA ILE A 14 9.71 3.80 3.00
C ILE A 14 10.39 3.72 4.37
N SER A 15 9.88 4.43 5.38
CA SER A 15 10.40 4.35 6.74
C SER A 15 10.26 2.95 7.34
N LEU A 16 9.11 2.29 7.16
CA LEU A 16 8.93 0.91 7.61
C LEU A 16 9.84 -0.07 6.84
N ALA A 17 10.00 0.10 5.53
CA ALA A 17 10.86 -0.74 4.70
C ALA A 17 12.33 -0.59 5.12
N GLY A 18 12.79 0.64 5.36
CA GLY A 18 14.13 0.91 5.88
C GLY A 18 14.34 0.30 7.26
N TYR A 19 13.36 0.41 8.15
CA TYR A 19 13.43 -0.22 9.47
C TYR A 19 13.53 -1.75 9.38
N GLY A 20 12.67 -2.38 8.57
CA GLY A 20 12.67 -3.84 8.40
C GLY A 20 13.96 -4.37 7.77
N LEU A 21 14.54 -3.64 6.81
CA LEU A 21 15.81 -4.00 6.17
C LEU A 21 17.01 -3.88 7.12
N ILE A 22 17.06 -2.81 7.93
CA ILE A 22 18.19 -2.56 8.84
C ILE A 22 18.13 -3.50 10.04
N THR A 23 16.93 -3.74 10.58
CA THR A 23 16.74 -4.53 11.80
C THR A 23 16.59 -6.03 11.53
N GLU A 24 16.43 -6.43 10.25
CA GLU A 24 16.07 -7.78 9.79
C GLU A 24 14.78 -8.33 10.45
N ASP A 25 13.99 -7.44 11.07
CA ASP A 25 12.86 -7.79 11.91
C ASP A 25 11.56 -7.44 11.15
N PHE A 26 11.01 -8.44 10.47
CA PHE A 26 9.83 -8.31 9.61
C PHE A 26 8.50 -8.33 10.38
N LYS A 27 8.50 -8.02 11.68
CA LYS A 27 7.27 -7.90 12.49
C LYS A 27 6.33 -6.82 11.94
N PHE A 28 6.89 -5.76 11.36
CA PHE A 28 6.11 -4.66 10.78
C PHE A 28 5.77 -4.88 9.29
N GLN A 29 6.11 -6.04 8.71
CA GLN A 29 5.86 -6.33 7.30
C GLN A 29 4.38 -6.26 6.94
N THR A 30 3.50 -6.79 7.81
CA THR A 30 2.04 -6.72 7.61
C THR A 30 1.57 -5.27 7.57
N TYR A 31 2.06 -4.42 8.48
CA TYR A 31 1.75 -2.99 8.47
C TYR A 31 2.29 -2.30 7.21
N MET A 32 3.50 -2.62 6.79
CA MET A 32 4.09 -2.09 5.56
C MET A 32 3.24 -2.43 4.33
N MET A 33 2.81 -3.70 4.19
CA MET A 33 1.93 -4.14 3.11
C MET A 33 0.57 -3.43 3.16
N LEU A 34 -0.03 -3.25 4.33
CA LEU A 34 -1.28 -2.48 4.48
C LEU A 34 -1.11 -1.03 4.00
N PHE A 35 -0.06 -0.34 4.42
CA PHE A 35 0.23 1.03 3.97
C PHE A 35 0.51 1.10 2.46
N LEU A 36 1.18 0.10 1.90
CA LEU A 36 1.39 -0.04 0.46
C LEU A 36 0.07 -0.19 -0.30
N GLY A 37 -0.84 -1.04 0.21
CA GLY A 37 -2.19 -1.19 -0.32
C GLY A 37 -2.96 0.13 -0.31
N LEU A 38 -2.97 0.84 0.83
CA LEU A 38 -3.58 2.17 0.94
C LEU A 38 -3.00 3.16 -0.07
N THR A 39 -1.68 3.11 -0.30
CA THR A 39 -1.01 3.96 -1.30
C THR A 39 -1.51 3.65 -2.72
N MET A 40 -1.65 2.37 -3.07
CA MET A 40 -2.22 1.91 -4.34
C MET A 40 -3.67 2.37 -4.50
N LEU A 41 -4.49 2.27 -3.46
CA LEU A 41 -5.89 2.72 -3.49
C LEU A 41 -5.99 4.24 -3.72
N VAL A 42 -5.19 5.03 -3.01
CA VAL A 42 -5.13 6.50 -3.18
C VAL A 42 -4.64 6.86 -4.59
N MET A 43 -3.69 6.10 -5.14
CA MET A 43 -3.20 6.29 -6.51
C MET A 43 -4.29 5.96 -7.54
N GLY A 44 -5.04 4.87 -7.34
CA GLY A 44 -6.19 4.49 -8.15
C GLY A 44 -7.30 5.52 -8.15
N LEU A 45 -7.69 6.02 -6.97
CA LEU A 45 -8.66 7.11 -6.81
C LEU A 45 -8.21 8.38 -7.54
N ARG A 46 -6.92 8.68 -7.51
CA ARG A 46 -6.35 9.84 -8.19
C ARG A 46 -6.34 9.67 -9.73
N GLU A 47 -6.12 8.46 -10.23
CA GLU A 47 -6.25 8.12 -11.65
C GLU A 47 -7.72 8.15 -12.12
N PHE A 48 -8.66 7.69 -11.29
CA PHE A 48 -10.10 7.86 -11.53
C PHE A 48 -10.50 9.32 -11.67
N GLN A 49 -9.99 10.20 -10.79
CA GLN A 49 -10.23 11.64 -10.87
C GLN A 49 -9.66 12.29 -12.14
N LYS A 50 -8.59 11.72 -12.72
CA LYS A 50 -8.02 12.18 -13.99
C LYS A 50 -8.75 11.63 -15.22
N GLY A 51 -9.79 10.82 -15.05
CA GLY A 51 -10.53 10.17 -16.14
C GLY A 51 -9.90 8.88 -16.66
N GLN A 52 -8.80 8.41 -16.06
CA GLN A 52 -8.15 7.16 -16.45
C GLN A 52 -8.78 5.96 -15.73
N LYS A 53 -9.91 5.50 -16.26
CA LYS A 53 -10.70 4.40 -15.70
C LYS A 53 -9.93 3.06 -15.63
N GLY A 54 -9.01 2.82 -16.57
CA GLY A 54 -8.22 1.58 -16.62
C GLY A 54 -7.24 1.44 -15.45
N TYR A 55 -6.37 2.44 -15.24
CA TYR A 55 -5.42 2.44 -14.13
C TYR A 55 -6.11 2.50 -12.77
N GLY A 56 -7.23 3.23 -12.68
CA GLY A 56 -8.05 3.25 -11.47
C GLY A 56 -8.55 1.85 -11.08
N TRP A 57 -9.07 1.07 -12.02
CA TRP A 57 -9.57 -0.28 -11.76
C TRP A 57 -8.44 -1.25 -11.38
N LEU A 58 -7.30 -1.17 -12.09
CA LEU A 58 -6.11 -1.96 -11.76
C LEU A 58 -5.64 -1.69 -10.33
N SER A 59 -5.59 -0.43 -9.90
CA SER A 59 -5.22 -0.07 -8.53
C SER A 59 -6.18 -0.62 -7.47
N ILE A 60 -7.48 -0.71 -7.75
CA ILE A 60 -8.46 -1.33 -6.84
C ILE A 60 -8.21 -2.84 -6.73
N VAL A 61 -7.98 -3.52 -7.86
CA VAL A 61 -7.67 -4.95 -7.86
C VAL A 61 -6.38 -5.23 -7.10
N VAL A 62 -5.34 -4.42 -7.32
CA VAL A 62 -4.07 -4.52 -6.59
C VAL A 62 -4.27 -4.28 -5.11
N PHE A 63 -5.09 -3.31 -4.71
CA PHE A 63 -5.41 -3.08 -3.30
C PHE A 63 -6.06 -4.30 -2.63
N ILE A 64 -7.06 -4.91 -3.28
CA ILE A 64 -7.74 -6.10 -2.76
C ILE A 64 -6.76 -7.28 -2.65
N PHE A 65 -5.89 -7.46 -3.65
CA PHE A 65 -4.86 -8.49 -3.62
C PHE A 65 -3.87 -8.29 -2.47
N ILE A 66 -3.40 -7.05 -2.26
CA ILE A 66 -2.49 -6.73 -1.15
C ILE A 66 -3.17 -6.97 0.21
N LEU A 67 -4.44 -6.62 0.36
CA LEU A 67 -5.19 -6.93 1.59
C LEU A 67 -5.29 -8.44 1.84
N PHE A 68 -5.59 -9.21 0.80
CA PHE A 68 -5.65 -10.66 0.89
C PHE A 68 -4.31 -11.25 1.35
N VAL A 69 -3.20 -10.85 0.70
CA VAL A 69 -1.83 -11.27 1.07
C VAL A 69 -1.46 -10.82 2.49
N SER A 70 -1.85 -9.61 2.91
CA SER A 70 -1.62 -9.14 4.28
C SER A 70 -2.35 -9.99 5.33
N ILE A 71 -3.60 -10.36 5.07
CA ILE A 71 -4.41 -11.20 5.95
C ILE A 71 -3.84 -12.62 6.01
N GLU A 72 -3.49 -13.18 4.85
CA GLU A 72 -2.86 -14.50 4.74
C GLU A 72 -1.52 -14.53 5.50
N SER A 73 -0.67 -13.53 5.30
CA SER A 73 0.63 -13.42 5.98
C SER A 73 0.52 -13.19 7.49
N PHE A 74 -0.62 -12.67 7.98
CA PHE A 74 -0.91 -12.54 9.39
C PHE A 74 -1.48 -13.84 9.99
N LEU A 75 -2.25 -14.60 9.22
CA LEU A 75 -2.86 -15.88 9.64
C LEU A 75 -1.90 -17.08 9.54
N LEU A 76 -0.97 -17.08 8.57
CA LEU A 76 0.01 -18.15 8.36
C LEU A 76 1.27 -18.03 9.23
N LYS A 77 1.38 -17.00 10.07
CA LYS A 77 2.51 -16.74 10.95
C LYS A 77 2.11 -16.92 12.41
#